data_AF-A0A7G5MXJ1-F1
#
_entry.id   AF-A0A7G5MXJ1-F1
#
_cell.length_a   1.000
_cell.length_b   1.000
_cell.length_c   1.000
_cell.angle_alpha   90.00
_cell.angle_beta   90.00
_cell.angle_gamma   90.00
#
_symmetry.space_group_name_H-M   'P 1'
#
loop_
_entity.id
_entity.type
_entity.pdbx_description
1 polymer ?
#
loop_
_entity_poly.entity_id
_entity_poly.type
_entity_poly.pdbx_seq_one_letter_code
_entity_poly.pdbx_strand_id
1 'polypeptide(L)'
;MIKNKSGCPDPTYEQALPAIRREENIRAREKRYGVKRGDIVYIKVEVKDDGRRIVKVSRRMQVVDLCEHHILLRHKTGACESYSYQEFMQMWDRR
;
A
#
# COMPACT_ATOMS: atom_id res chain seq x y z
N MET A 1 -4.64 -33.71 -11.88
CA MET A 1 -4.98 -32.79 -10.77
C MET A 1 -5.05 -33.61 -9.49
N ILE A 2 -4.12 -33.38 -8.56
CA ILE A 2 -4.12 -34.05 -7.25
C ILE A 2 -5.18 -33.33 -6.38
N LYS A 3 -6.16 -34.08 -5.86
CA LYS A 3 -7.23 -33.56 -4.99
C LYS A 3 -6.97 -34.05 -3.56
N ASN A 4 -7.16 -33.21 -2.54
CA ASN A 4 -7.14 -33.69 -1.16
C ASN A 4 -8.34 -34.62 -0.89
N LYS A 5 -8.25 -35.36 0.23
CA LYS A 5 -9.31 -36.25 0.72
C LYS A 5 -10.65 -35.54 1.05
N SER A 6 -10.69 -34.21 0.99
CA SER A 6 -11.90 -33.41 1.20
C SER A 6 -12.55 -32.93 -0.12
N GLY A 7 -12.05 -33.35 -1.28
CA GLY A 7 -12.64 -33.03 -2.59
C GLY A 7 -12.36 -31.62 -3.10
N CYS A 8 -11.67 -30.79 -2.33
CA CYS A 8 -11.19 -29.50 -2.80
C CYS A 8 -9.92 -29.70 -3.66
N PRO A 9 -9.80 -29.02 -4.80
CA PRO A 9 -8.52 -28.97 -5.50
C PRO A 9 -7.51 -28.31 -4.56
N ASP A 10 -6.49 -29.07 -4.14
CA ASP A 10 -5.35 -28.44 -3.47
C ASP A 10 -4.72 -27.49 -4.49
N PRO A 11 -4.42 -26.23 -4.11
CA PRO A 11 -3.53 -25.43 -4.94
C PRO A 11 -2.26 -26.25 -5.11
N THR A 12 -1.94 -26.61 -6.35
CA THR A 12 -0.75 -27.39 -6.67
C THR A 12 0.46 -26.68 -6.04
N TYR A 13 1.49 -27.42 -5.62
CA TYR A 13 2.71 -26.84 -5.05
C TYR A 13 3.24 -25.64 -5.87
N GLU A 14 3.09 -25.71 -7.21
CA GLU A 14 3.41 -24.63 -8.15
C GLU A 14 2.58 -23.34 -8.01
N GLN A 15 1.33 -23.41 -7.51
CA GLN A 15 0.46 -22.26 -7.24
C GLN A 15 0.65 -21.70 -5.82
N ALA A 16 0.99 -22.57 -4.86
CA ALA A 16 1.24 -22.17 -3.48
C ALA A 16 2.55 -21.37 -3.32
N LEU A 17 3.61 -21.76 -4.04
CA LEU A 17 4.91 -21.08 -3.97
C LEU A 17 4.87 -19.58 -4.40
N PRO A 18 4.24 -19.20 -5.53
CA PRO A 18 4.06 -17.80 -5.90
C PRO A 18 3.26 -16.99 -4.89
N ALA A 19 2.24 -17.58 -4.28
CA ALA A 19 1.41 -16.90 -3.29
C ALA A 19 2.19 -16.60 -2.00
N ILE A 20 2.98 -17.58 -1.51
CA ILE A 20 3.85 -17.42 -0.34
C ILE A 20 4.90 -16.33 -0.60
N ARG A 21 5.57 -16.38 -1.77
CA ARG A 21 6.55 -15.36 -2.16
C ARG A 21 5.95 -13.95 -2.23
N ARG A 22 4.72 -13.80 -2.71
CA ARG A 22 4.02 -12.51 -2.74
C ARG A 22 3.77 -11.96 -1.34
N GLU A 23 3.28 -12.78 -0.42
CA GLU A 23 3.00 -12.36 0.94
C GLU A 23 4.30 -12.04 1.73
N GLU A 24 5.37 -12.81 1.54
CA GLU A 24 6.69 -12.49 2.09
C GLU A 24 7.25 -11.17 1.55
N ASN A 25 7.09 -10.92 0.24
CA ASN A 25 7.50 -9.66 -0.37
C ASN A 25 6.72 -8.46 0.20
N ILE A 26 5.43 -8.62 0.46
CA ILE A 26 4.62 -7.59 1.09
C ILE A 26 5.11 -7.33 2.51
N ARG A 27 5.31 -8.37 3.34
CA ARG A 27 5.85 -8.21 4.71
C ARG A 27 7.24 -7.56 4.72
N ALA A 28 8.10 -7.91 3.76
CA ALA A 28 9.41 -7.30 3.61
C ALA A 28 9.29 -5.79 3.30
N ARG A 29 8.34 -5.40 2.44
CA ARG A 29 8.04 -3.98 2.14
C ARG A 29 7.44 -3.27 3.33
N GLU A 30 6.51 -3.90 4.05
CA GLU A 30 5.94 -3.34 5.28
C GLU A 30 7.03 -3.03 6.29
N LYS A 31 7.98 -3.95 6.48
CA LYS A 31 9.14 -3.75 7.35
C LYS A 31 10.09 -2.68 6.82
N ARG A 32 10.34 -2.64 5.50
CA ARG A 32 11.28 -1.67 4.87
C ARG A 32 10.78 -0.24 5.00
N TYR A 33 9.50 0.00 4.76
CA TYR A 33 8.92 1.33 4.76
C TYR A 33 8.27 1.68 6.10
N GLY A 34 8.06 0.71 6.99
CA GLY A 34 7.48 0.91 8.32
C GLY A 34 5.97 1.21 8.29
N VAL A 35 5.27 0.71 7.28
CA VAL A 35 3.82 0.87 7.09
C VAL A 35 3.19 -0.49 6.84
N LYS A 36 2.00 -0.75 7.37
CA LYS A 36 1.25 -1.99 7.11
C LYS A 36 0.03 -1.72 6.24
N ARG A 37 -0.41 -2.73 5.49
CA ARG A 37 -1.71 -2.67 4.82
C ARG A 37 -2.81 -2.47 5.86
N GLY A 38 -3.72 -1.54 5.59
CA GLY A 38 -4.80 -1.13 6.48
C GLY A 38 -4.46 0.04 7.40
N ASP A 39 -3.18 0.41 7.56
CA ASP A 39 -2.77 1.51 8.44
C ASP A 39 -3.31 2.85 7.96
N ILE A 40 -3.59 3.74 8.92
CA ILE A 40 -3.92 5.13 8.66
C ILE A 40 -2.65 5.97 8.73
N VAL A 41 -2.31 6.62 7.62
CA VAL A 41 -1.14 7.50 7.49
C VAL A 41 -1.58 8.94 7.24
N TYR A 42 -0.76 9.89 7.69
CA TYR A 42 -0.93 11.31 7.41
C TYR A 42 0.13 11.76 6.41
N ILE A 43 -0.29 12.25 5.24
CA ILE A 43 0.64 12.76 4.22
C ILE A 43 0.43 14.26 4.04
N LYS A 44 1.52 15.01 3.89
CA LYS A 44 1.51 16.44 3.57
C LYS A 44 1.53 16.60 2.07
N VAL A 45 0.43 17.09 1.50
CA VAL A 45 0.36 17.39 0.07
C VAL A 45 0.28 18.89 -0.15
N GLU A 46 0.91 19.33 -1.23
CA GLU A 46 0.89 20.71 -1.68
C GLU A 46 -0.33 20.94 -2.57
N VAL A 47 -1.22 21.83 -2.14
CA VAL A 47 -2.38 22.24 -2.92
C VAL A 47 -2.10 23.67 -3.42
N LYS A 48 -2.22 23.86 -4.74
CA LYS A 48 -2.20 25.20 -5.34
C LYS A 48 -3.56 25.83 -5.10
N ASP A 49 -3.60 26.87 -4.30
CA ASP A 49 -4.76 27.75 -4.17
C ASP A 49 -4.69 28.81 -5.29
N ASP A 50 -5.83 29.07 -5.92
CA ASP A 50 -6.09 29.80 -7.18
C ASP A 50 -5.39 31.17 -7.34
N GLY A 51 -4.05 31.16 -7.39
CA GLY A 51 -3.23 32.25 -7.93
C GLY A 51 -2.08 32.76 -7.07
N ARG A 52 -1.91 32.41 -5.79
CA ARG A 52 -0.83 33.05 -4.98
C ARG A 52 -0.09 32.21 -3.94
N ARG A 53 -0.61 31.07 -3.45
CA ARG A 53 0.06 30.33 -2.35
C ARG A 53 -0.03 28.82 -2.52
N ILE A 54 1.11 28.16 -2.35
CA ILE A 54 1.19 26.71 -2.17
C ILE A 54 0.95 26.44 -0.69
N VAL A 55 -0.15 25.75 -0.36
CA VAL A 55 -0.48 25.39 1.02
C VAL A 55 -0.18 23.91 1.22
N LYS A 56 0.60 23.60 2.26
CA LYS A 56 0.85 22.22 2.70
C LYS A 56 -0.30 21.78 3.60
N VAL A 57 -1.10 20.83 3.15
CA VAL A 57 -2.22 20.27 3.92
C VAL A 57 -1.92 18.83 4.33
N SER A 58 -2.18 18.49 5.58
CA SER A 58 -2.10 17.11 6.06
C SER A 58 -3.38 16.36 5.69
N ARG A 59 -3.26 15.30 4.90
CA ARG A 59 -4.36 14.41 4.51
C ARG A 59 -4.26 13.08 5.23
N ARG A 60 -5.38 12.64 5.79
CA ARG A 60 -5.54 11.30 6.37
C ARG A 60 -5.87 10.30 5.26
N MET A 61 -5.03 9.29 5.09
CA MET A 61 -5.13 8.27 4.05
C MET A 61 -5.02 6.88 4.68
N GLN A 62 -5.63 5.88 4.08
CA GLN A 62 -5.47 4.47 4.46
C GLN A 62 -4.55 3.76 3.47
N VAL A 63 -3.60 2.98 3.96
CA VAL A 63 -2.76 2.10 3.13
C VAL A 63 -3.63 0.94 2.62
N VAL A 64 -3.84 0.89 1.30
CA VAL A 64 -4.60 -0.19 0.66
C VAL A 64 -3.65 -1.33 0.30
N ASP A 65 -2.56 -1.00 -0.38
CA ASP A 65 -1.61 -2.00 -0.86
C ASP A 65 -0.18 -1.46 -0.99
N LEU A 66 0.78 -2.37 -1.00
CA LEU A 66 2.22 -2.11 -1.09
C LEU A 66 2.80 -2.82 -2.32
N CYS A 67 2.69 -2.13 -3.45
CA CYS A 67 3.23 -2.59 -4.73
C CYS A 67 4.77 -2.53 -4.73
N GLU A 68 5.39 -2.98 -5.82
CA GLU A 68 6.85 -3.06 -5.89
C GLU A 68 7.54 -1.70 -5.87
N HIS A 69 6.97 -0.71 -6.53
CA HIS A 69 7.59 0.62 -6.70
C HIS A 69 6.78 1.77 -6.09
N HIS A 70 5.53 1.51 -5.70
CA HIS A 70 4.61 2.52 -5.21
C HIS A 70 3.73 1.97 -4.09
N ILE A 71 3.15 2.87 -3.32
CA ILE A 71 2.15 2.60 -2.29
C ILE A 71 0.79 3.07 -2.80
N LEU A 72 -0.26 2.29 -2.52
CA LEU A 72 -1.63 2.65 -2.84
C LEU A 72 -2.31 3.15 -1.57
N LEU A 73 -2.81 4.38 -1.63
CA LEU A 73 -3.48 5.06 -0.53
C LEU A 73 -4.95 5.33 -0.90
N ARG A 74 -5.84 5.22 0.08
CA ARG A 74 -7.26 5.56 -0.07
C ARG A 74 -7.66 6.67 0.87
N HIS A 75 -8.23 7.71 0.30
CA HIS A 75 -8.84 8.80 1.05
C HIS A 75 -10.21 8.38 1.61
N LYS A 76 -10.66 9.06 2.67
CA LYS A 76 -11.99 8.79 3.28
C LYS A 76 -13.17 8.95 2.31
N THR A 77 -13.00 9.73 1.24
CA THR A 77 -14.01 9.94 0.19
C THR A 77 -14.10 8.78 -0.80
N GLY A 78 -13.23 7.77 -0.67
CA GLY A 78 -13.14 6.64 -1.60
C GLY A 78 -12.17 6.86 -2.77
N ALA A 79 -11.60 8.07 -2.92
CA ALA A 79 -10.56 8.32 -3.90
C ALA A 79 -9.30 7.52 -3.58
N CYS A 80 -8.74 6.84 -4.59
CA CYS A 80 -7.49 6.11 -4.47
C CYS A 80 -6.38 6.89 -5.18
N GLU A 81 -5.25 7.04 -4.51
CA GLU A 81 -4.07 7.76 -4.99
C GLU A 81 -2.85 6.86 -4.82
N SER A 82 -2.01 6.79 -5.84
CA SER A 82 -0.76 6.03 -5.82
C SER A 82 0.42 6.97 -5.75
N TYR A 83 1.41 6.64 -4.92
CA TYR A 83 2.63 7.43 -4.74
C TYR A 83 3.85 6.54 -4.83
N SER A 84 4.93 7.00 -5.47
CA SER A 84 6.20 6.29 -5.34
C SER A 84 6.63 6.26 -3.88
N TYR A 85 7.40 5.24 -3.48
CA TYR A 85 7.89 5.18 -2.10
C TYR A 85 8.73 6.39 -1.71
N GLN A 86 9.49 6.96 -2.66
CA GLN A 86 10.29 8.15 -2.43
C GLN A 86 9.40 9.37 -2.12
N GLU A 87 8.37 9.61 -2.93
CA GLU A 87 7.39 10.68 -2.71
C GLU A 87 6.64 10.48 -1.39
N PHE A 88 6.17 9.25 -1.14
CA PHE A 88 5.47 8.92 0.10
C PHE A 88 6.32 9.24 1.33
N MET A 89 7.58 8.81 1.35
CA MET A 89 8.47 9.04 2.49
C MET A 89 8.78 10.53 2.72
N GLN A 90 8.78 11.35 1.66
CA GLN A 90 8.95 12.80 1.78
C GLN A 90 7.70 13.49 2.32
N MET A 91 6.52 13.01 1.96
CA MET A 91 5.24 13.58 2.38
C MET A 91 4.74 13.04 3.72
N TRP A 92 5.17 11.84 4.12
CA TRP A 92 4.64 11.16 5.28
C TRP A 92 5.04 11.86 6.58
N ASP A 93 4.03 12.30 7.33
CA ASP A 93 4.18 12.94 8.62
C ASP A 93 4.20 11.87 9.73
N ARG A 94 5.41 11.46 10.11
CA ARG A 94 5.66 10.58 11.27
C ARG A 94 5.63 11.37 12.58
N ARG A 95 4.50 12.01 12.85
CA ARG A 95 4.24 12.70 14.13
C ARG A 95 3.76 11.72 15.18
#